data_AF-A0A1S9CUZ8-F1
#
_entry.id   AF-A0A1S9CUZ8-F1
#
_cell.length_a   1.000
_cell.length_b   1.000
_cell.length_c   1.000
_cell.angle_alpha   90.00
_cell.angle_beta   90.00
_cell.angle_gamma   90.00
#
_symmetry.space_group_name_H-M   'P 1'
#
loop_
_entity.id
_entity.type
_entity.pdbx_description
1 polymer ?
#
loop_
_entity_poly.entity_id
_entity_poly.type
_entity_poly.pdbx_seq_one_letter_code
_entity_poly.pdbx_strand_id
1 'polypeptide(L)'
;MSTLYIDKDSRAKQQYDEPKLRVFDSLENQFTRIQPKLLSTTVEIQNLDQLLQLCLPKTDNSFYLSLPSFDRSLDSYGAGRQDVEFLRNVVIRPEKTILINSIIPQDLDILFFGDIKLTKGNYLELKGFQLIDASIEKYGEYKIECNVDLSSRMAIGQNRMAIVNSVFSRDLVLDLMSIYPVPDYESVIEYIETFKEYLHFRDIHLTNQSKTPLDFEELPVARRVGVMKSQDFHKLNKKDKNFSYTLLDGHKFTNKYNVLLDEDSLTDDFKSDASDQLEFIDLVTACIEKTRSELQQDMVTKKNNQKVEEADKAIREKYGNLLSNEIDDLTQQIEALQSDTQNITQQQNTAIEHAVSDIDIEQIIDDVAEIRLEAEMSVQQKQLDQALNEELTKLSNNLKNEYGRQQTAEIDAMKKDFEAEKSDEINNRLASGGSVRYYIYYKISTEKNAVSMQNSIDNLKPNQFKYNISAEKAKIDRQRNAIRSLEQGCFTAR
;
A
#
# COMPACT_ATOMS: atom_id res chain seq x y z
N MET A 1 10.22 17.52 47.74
CA MET A 1 9.78 18.71 46.98
C MET A 1 10.92 19.09 46.05
N SER A 2 10.84 18.67 44.79
CA SER A 2 11.83 19.00 43.76
C SER A 2 11.09 18.98 42.44
N THR A 3 10.72 20.19 42.05
CA THR A 3 9.99 20.58 40.85
C THR A 3 10.87 20.31 39.64
N LEU A 4 10.45 19.40 38.76
CA LEU A 4 11.02 19.23 37.42
C LEU A 4 10.56 20.40 36.56
N TYR A 5 11.50 21.26 36.18
CA TYR A 5 11.34 22.25 35.14
C TYR A 5 11.38 21.53 33.78
N ILE A 6 10.28 21.64 33.04
CA ILE A 6 10.13 21.13 31.68
C ILE A 6 10.67 22.22 30.75
N ASP A 7 11.72 21.89 29.99
CA ASP A 7 12.20 22.75 28.90
C ASP A 7 11.18 22.70 27.75
N LYS A 8 10.67 23.90 27.42
CA LYS A 8 9.77 24.15 26.30
C LYS A 8 10.65 24.48 25.10
N ASP A 9 10.19 24.09 23.91
CA ASP A 9 10.79 24.41 22.61
C ASP A 9 11.93 23.51 22.14
N SER A 10 11.59 22.26 21.79
CA SER A 10 12.14 21.65 20.56
C SER A 10 11.47 20.31 20.25
N ARG A 11 10.28 20.41 19.65
CA ARG A 11 9.90 19.75 18.39
C ARG A 11 8.40 19.92 18.25
N ALA A 12 8.04 20.87 17.39
CA ALA A 12 6.76 20.91 16.72
C ALA A 12 6.50 19.52 16.11
N LYS A 13 5.86 18.65 16.88
CA LYS A 13 4.92 17.71 16.32
C LYS A 13 3.86 18.62 15.72
N GLN A 14 3.92 18.85 14.41
CA GLN A 14 2.68 18.93 13.65
C GLN A 14 1.99 17.58 13.88
N GLN A 15 1.30 17.52 15.02
CA GLN A 15 0.17 16.68 15.21
C GLN A 15 -0.85 17.28 14.23
N TYR A 16 -0.76 16.87 12.98
CA TYR A 16 -1.97 16.75 12.19
C TYR A 16 -2.83 15.78 13.00
N ASP A 17 -3.62 16.33 13.91
CA ASP A 17 -4.85 15.70 14.35
C ASP A 17 -5.70 15.63 13.08
N GLU A 18 -5.41 14.64 12.23
CA GLU A 18 -6.46 14.06 11.42
C GLU A 18 -7.60 13.79 12.40
N PRO A 19 -8.84 14.18 12.08
CA PRO A 19 -9.98 13.82 12.90
C PRO A 19 -10.10 12.31 12.81
N LYS A 20 -9.41 11.60 13.72
CA LYS A 20 -9.75 10.23 14.06
C LYS A 20 -11.18 10.32 14.55
N LEU A 21 -12.15 10.08 13.66
CA LEU A 21 -13.48 9.68 14.08
C LEU A 21 -13.25 8.46 14.96
N ARG A 22 -13.28 8.68 16.28
CA ARG A 22 -13.25 7.58 17.23
C ARG A 22 -14.57 6.87 17.01
N VAL A 23 -14.52 5.74 16.32
CA VAL A 23 -15.61 4.76 16.08
C VAL A 23 -16.22 4.23 17.41
N PHE A 24 -15.87 4.84 18.55
CA PHE A 24 -16.15 4.38 19.91
C PHE A 24 -17.11 5.28 20.69
N ASP A 25 -17.61 6.36 20.08
CA ASP A 25 -18.62 7.21 20.70
C ASP A 25 -20.03 6.68 20.40
N SER A 26 -20.89 6.62 21.41
CA SER A 26 -22.30 6.26 21.21
C SER A 26 -22.98 7.22 20.23
N LEU A 27 -24.07 6.79 19.58
CA LEU A 27 -24.80 7.64 18.63
C LEU A 27 -25.27 8.94 19.29
N GLU A 28 -25.60 8.92 20.59
CA GLU A 28 -26.00 10.10 21.36
C GLU A 28 -24.82 11.08 21.55
N ASN A 29 -23.62 10.57 21.79
CA ASN A 29 -22.42 11.41 21.87
C ASN A 29 -22.07 12.01 20.50
N GLN A 30 -22.26 11.25 19.42
CA GLN A 30 -22.10 11.77 18.06
C GLN A 30 -23.13 12.86 17.76
N PHE A 31 -24.39 12.67 18.18
CA PHE A 31 -25.46 13.67 18.04
C PHE A 31 -25.09 14.98 18.75
N THR A 32 -24.64 14.89 20.00
CA THR A 32 -24.25 16.05 20.82
C THR A 32 -23.17 16.89 20.14
N ARG A 33 -22.29 16.27 19.34
CA ARG A 33 -21.22 16.98 18.61
C ARG A 33 -21.70 17.70 17.36
N ILE A 34 -22.70 17.16 16.66
CA ILE A 34 -23.22 17.77 15.44
C ILE A 34 -24.35 18.76 15.72
N GLN A 35 -25.04 18.64 16.85
CA GLN A 35 -26.19 19.50 17.21
C GLN A 35 -25.90 21.00 17.08
N PRO A 36 -24.72 21.53 17.48
CA PRO A 36 -24.41 22.96 17.31
C PRO A 36 -24.28 23.41 15.85
N LYS A 37 -24.15 22.48 14.90
CA LYS A 37 -24.03 22.74 13.45
C LYS A 37 -25.37 22.63 12.72
N LEU A 38 -26.43 22.21 13.40
CA LEU A 38 -27.78 22.13 12.83
C LEU A 38 -28.46 23.49 12.87
N LEU A 39 -29.41 23.72 11.97
CA LEU A 39 -30.20 24.94 11.91
C LEU A 39 -31.17 25.01 13.09
N SER A 40 -31.23 26.16 13.75
CA SER A 40 -32.12 26.42 14.89
C SER A 40 -33.45 27.05 14.48
N THR A 41 -33.77 27.09 13.18
CA THR A 41 -34.68 28.10 12.63
C THR A 41 -36.15 27.70 12.56
N THR A 42 -36.54 26.44 12.84
CA THR A 42 -37.99 26.07 12.84
C THR A 42 -38.37 24.84 13.66
N VAL A 43 -37.50 23.82 13.75
CA VAL A 43 -37.71 22.61 14.56
C VAL A 43 -36.49 22.41 15.44
N GLU A 44 -36.62 22.62 16.75
CA GLU A 44 -35.54 22.27 17.68
C GLU A 44 -35.46 20.76 17.80
N ILE A 45 -34.41 20.17 17.22
CA ILE A 45 -34.07 18.77 17.45
C ILE A 45 -33.40 18.66 18.82
N GLN A 46 -34.14 18.12 19.78
CA GLN A 46 -33.69 17.98 21.16
C GLN A 46 -33.02 16.64 21.45
N ASN A 47 -33.26 15.62 20.62
CA ASN A 47 -32.67 14.30 20.80
C ASN A 47 -32.36 13.58 19.47
N LEU A 48 -31.58 12.52 19.59
CA LEU A 48 -31.15 11.68 18.48
C LEU A 48 -32.36 11.05 17.73
N ASP A 49 -33.38 10.58 18.45
CA ASP A 49 -34.55 9.93 17.85
C ASP A 49 -35.30 10.86 16.87
N GLN A 50 -35.43 12.14 17.23
CA GLN A 50 -36.03 13.15 16.36
C GLN A 50 -35.21 13.36 15.08
N LEU A 51 -33.87 13.43 15.18
CA LEU A 51 -33.01 13.55 14.02
C LEU A 51 -33.18 12.35 13.07
N LEU A 52 -33.17 11.14 13.64
CA LEU A 52 -33.27 9.91 12.89
C LEU A 52 -34.63 9.75 12.22
N GLN A 53 -35.73 10.07 12.90
CA GLN A 53 -37.07 10.00 12.31
C GLN A 53 -37.24 10.99 11.14
N LEU A 54 -36.57 12.15 11.19
CA LEU A 54 -36.60 13.12 10.11
C LEU A 54 -35.74 12.70 8.91
N CYS A 55 -34.56 12.14 9.17
CA CYS A 55 -33.62 11.76 8.12
C CYS A 55 -33.88 10.36 7.54
N LEU A 56 -34.50 9.47 8.33
CA LEU A 56 -34.78 8.06 8.02
C LEU A 56 -36.25 7.73 8.37
N PRO A 57 -37.22 8.35 7.67
CA PRO A 57 -38.64 8.22 8.00
C PRO A 57 -39.23 6.86 7.61
N LYS A 58 -40.35 6.51 8.25
CA LYS A 58 -41.16 5.30 7.96
C LYS A 58 -42.02 5.40 6.69
N THR A 59 -41.91 6.49 5.94
CA THR A 59 -42.56 6.70 4.65
C THR A 59 -41.56 6.54 3.53
N ASP A 60 -42.01 6.15 2.35
CA ASP A 60 -41.15 6.01 1.17
C ASP A 60 -40.38 7.30 0.90
N ASN A 61 -39.06 7.18 0.89
CA ASN A 61 -38.12 8.25 0.59
C ASN A 61 -36.96 7.71 -0.24
N SER A 62 -36.30 8.62 -0.92
CA SER A 62 -35.09 8.35 -1.69
C SER A 62 -33.84 8.40 -0.80
N PHE A 63 -33.02 7.36 -0.91
CA PHE A 63 -31.72 7.27 -0.26
C PHE A 63 -30.65 6.92 -1.28
N TYR A 64 -29.44 7.40 -1.03
CA TYR A 64 -28.26 7.06 -1.80
C TYR A 64 -27.38 6.17 -0.93
N LEU A 65 -27.14 4.94 -1.39
CA LEU A 65 -26.25 3.98 -0.76
C LEU A 65 -24.89 4.03 -1.43
N SER A 66 -23.82 3.99 -0.65
CA SER A 66 -22.47 3.88 -1.21
C SER A 66 -21.58 3.04 -0.33
N LEU A 67 -20.51 2.53 -0.93
CA LEU A 67 -19.50 1.74 -0.25
C LEU A 67 -18.14 2.41 -0.47
N PRO A 68 -17.62 3.16 0.51
CA PRO A 68 -16.38 3.92 0.36
C PRO A 68 -15.10 3.05 0.45
N SER A 69 -15.20 1.81 0.92
CA SER A 69 -14.07 0.88 1.05
C SER A 69 -13.67 0.30 -0.30
N PHE A 70 -12.38 0.19 -0.62
CA PHE A 70 -11.93 -0.53 -1.82
C PHE A 70 -11.94 -2.05 -1.64
N ASP A 71 -11.90 -2.53 -0.41
CA ASP A 71 -12.20 -3.91 -0.04
C ASP A 71 -13.71 -4.15 -0.18
N ARG A 72 -14.06 -5.09 -1.07
CA ARG A 72 -15.43 -5.50 -1.39
C ARG A 72 -15.77 -6.87 -0.82
N SER A 73 -14.94 -7.45 0.03
CA SER A 73 -15.20 -8.78 0.57
C SER A 73 -16.41 -8.80 1.51
N LEU A 74 -17.16 -9.91 1.46
CA LEU A 74 -18.16 -10.21 2.47
C LEU A 74 -17.48 -10.93 3.61
N ASP A 75 -17.62 -10.38 4.80
CA ASP A 75 -17.20 -11.06 6.00
C ASP A 75 -18.26 -12.07 6.41
N SER A 76 -17.83 -13.21 6.94
CA SER A 76 -18.70 -14.21 7.54
C SER A 76 -18.22 -14.59 8.93
N TYR A 77 -19.15 -14.78 9.86
CA TYR A 77 -18.86 -15.34 11.18
C TYR A 77 -19.85 -16.48 11.47
N GLY A 78 -19.31 -17.66 11.79
CA GLY A 78 -20.09 -18.85 12.14
C GLY A 78 -19.21 -20.07 12.41
N ALA A 79 -19.60 -20.88 13.39
CA ALA A 79 -19.11 -22.25 13.57
C ALA A 79 -20.31 -23.19 13.43
N GLY A 80 -20.70 -23.53 12.18
CA GLY A 80 -21.82 -24.42 11.87
C GLY A 80 -22.94 -23.79 11.01
N ARG A 81 -24.11 -24.46 10.96
CA ARG A 81 -25.22 -24.35 9.96
C ARG A 81 -25.88 -22.96 9.72
N GLN A 82 -25.40 -21.85 10.26
CA GLN A 82 -25.90 -20.51 9.91
C GLN A 82 -24.73 -19.52 9.84
N ASP A 83 -24.10 -19.47 8.68
CA ASP A 83 -23.13 -18.43 8.35
C ASP A 83 -23.88 -17.10 8.23
N VAL A 84 -23.54 -16.14 9.09
CA VAL A 84 -24.02 -14.76 8.96
C VAL A 84 -23.00 -14.00 8.13
N GLU A 85 -23.41 -13.59 6.94
CA GLU A 85 -22.62 -12.71 6.09
C GLU A 85 -22.95 -11.25 6.38
N PHE A 86 -21.96 -10.37 6.27
CA PHE A 86 -22.18 -8.94 6.39
C PHE A 86 -21.22 -8.11 5.54
N LEU A 87 -21.75 -7.00 5.04
CA LEU A 87 -21.01 -5.99 4.30
C LEU A 87 -20.74 -4.81 5.22
N ARG A 88 -19.47 -4.46 5.41
CA ARG A 88 -19.07 -3.38 6.33
C ARG A 88 -19.11 -2.01 5.69
N ASN A 89 -19.24 -0.99 6.53
CA ASN A 89 -18.98 0.41 6.19
C ASN A 89 -19.84 0.96 5.04
N VAL A 90 -21.06 0.47 4.94
CA VAL A 90 -22.06 1.01 4.02
C VAL A 90 -22.47 2.39 4.50
N VAL A 91 -22.52 3.34 3.57
CA VAL A 91 -22.97 4.72 3.80
C VAL A 91 -24.37 4.89 3.23
N ILE A 92 -25.25 5.51 4.00
CA ILE A 92 -26.58 5.96 3.58
C ILE A 92 -26.60 7.48 3.65
N ARG A 93 -26.94 8.11 2.53
CA ARG A 93 -27.23 9.53 2.46
C ARG A 93 -28.71 9.73 2.07
N PRO A 94 -29.55 10.31 2.94
CA PRO A 94 -30.91 10.64 2.56
C PRO A 94 -30.93 11.75 1.50
N GLU A 95 -31.90 11.69 0.59
CA GLU A 95 -32.15 12.79 -0.35
C GLU A 95 -32.62 14.03 0.42
N LYS A 96 -32.10 15.21 0.05
CA LYS A 96 -32.47 16.47 0.70
C LYS A 96 -33.92 16.83 0.40
N THR A 97 -34.79 16.60 1.38
CA THR A 97 -36.18 17.05 1.36
C THR A 97 -36.33 18.44 1.98
N ILE A 98 -37.50 19.05 1.82
CA ILE A 98 -37.86 20.31 2.50
C ILE A 98 -37.70 20.17 4.02
N LEU A 99 -38.07 19.01 4.58
CA LEU A 99 -37.93 18.72 6.01
C LEU A 99 -36.46 18.65 6.43
N ILE A 100 -35.61 17.94 5.69
CA ILE A 100 -34.18 17.87 5.98
C ILE A 100 -33.52 19.26 5.86
N ASN A 101 -33.90 20.06 4.86
CA ASN A 101 -33.37 21.43 4.68
C ASN A 101 -33.82 22.42 5.77
N SER A 102 -34.83 22.09 6.58
CA SER A 102 -35.24 22.89 7.74
C SER A 102 -34.32 22.71 8.95
N ILE A 103 -33.51 21.66 8.97
CA ILE A 103 -32.67 21.25 10.11
C ILE A 103 -31.18 21.17 9.76
N ILE A 104 -30.84 20.81 8.52
CA ILE A 104 -29.46 20.69 8.05
C ILE A 104 -29.18 21.85 7.09
N PRO A 105 -28.09 22.62 7.30
CA PRO A 105 -27.68 23.69 6.40
C PRO A 105 -27.57 23.24 4.94
N GLN A 106 -27.88 24.12 3.98
CA GLN A 106 -27.90 23.76 2.56
C GLN A 106 -26.52 23.34 2.02
N ASP A 107 -25.46 23.90 2.59
CA ASP A 107 -24.05 23.59 2.32
C ASP A 107 -23.58 22.27 2.93
N LEU A 108 -24.40 21.58 3.72
CA LEU A 108 -24.05 20.32 4.37
C LEU A 108 -25.01 19.19 3.99
N ASP A 109 -24.49 17.98 3.80
CA ASP A 109 -25.27 16.75 3.75
C ASP A 109 -25.02 15.93 5.03
N ILE A 110 -25.99 15.11 5.42
CA ILE A 110 -25.81 14.11 6.48
C ILE A 110 -25.56 12.73 5.87
N LEU A 111 -24.56 12.04 6.39
CA LEU A 111 -24.27 10.64 6.10
C LEU A 111 -24.54 9.80 7.33
N PHE A 112 -25.20 8.67 7.16
CA PHE A 112 -25.25 7.58 8.13
C PHE A 112 -24.33 6.47 7.66
N PHE A 113 -23.67 5.76 8.56
CA PHE A 113 -22.82 4.64 8.20
C PHE A 113 -23.02 3.45 9.14
N GLY A 114 -22.85 2.26 8.59
CA GLY A 114 -23.17 1.02 9.28
C GLY A 114 -22.73 -0.23 8.52
N ASP A 115 -23.16 -1.39 9.02
CA ASP A 115 -22.91 -2.68 8.38
C ASP A 115 -24.24 -3.32 7.96
N ILE A 116 -24.35 -3.77 6.71
CA ILE A 116 -25.49 -4.60 6.26
C ILE A 116 -25.25 -6.03 6.72
N LYS A 117 -26.22 -6.62 7.41
CA LYS A 117 -26.18 -8.01 7.88
C LYS A 117 -27.20 -8.84 7.13
N LEU A 118 -26.72 -9.85 6.41
CA LEU A 118 -27.54 -10.80 5.66
C LEU A 118 -27.91 -11.97 6.58
N THR A 119 -29.15 -11.95 7.07
CA THR A 119 -29.70 -12.95 8.00
C THR A 119 -31.15 -13.26 7.61
N LYS A 120 -31.91 -14.00 8.42
CA LYS A 120 -33.33 -14.27 8.13
C LYS A 120 -34.20 -13.01 7.97
N GLY A 121 -33.74 -11.84 8.43
CA GLY A 121 -34.47 -10.58 8.28
C GLY A 121 -33.52 -9.41 8.11
N ASN A 122 -32.70 -9.46 7.05
CA ASN A 122 -31.65 -8.51 6.68
C ASN A 122 -31.85 -7.08 7.21
N TYR A 123 -30.79 -6.50 7.75
CA TYR A 123 -30.84 -5.16 8.34
C TYR A 123 -29.50 -4.45 8.22
N LEU A 124 -29.53 -3.12 8.27
CA LEU A 124 -28.33 -2.31 8.42
C LEU A 124 -28.18 -1.89 9.88
N GLU A 125 -27.07 -2.26 10.49
CA GLU A 125 -26.71 -1.83 11.84
C GLU A 125 -25.99 -0.47 11.78
N LEU A 126 -26.61 0.56 12.35
CA LEU A 126 -26.05 1.91 12.36
C LEU A 126 -24.91 2.03 13.38
N LYS A 127 -23.75 2.47 12.91
CA LYS A 127 -22.56 2.75 13.72
C LYS A 127 -22.37 4.22 14.02
N GLY A 128 -22.87 5.09 13.14
CA GLY A 128 -22.70 6.53 13.32
C GLY A 128 -23.25 7.36 12.19
N PHE A 129 -23.04 8.65 12.31
CA PHE A 129 -23.38 9.63 11.28
C PHE A 129 -22.44 10.83 11.33
N GLN A 130 -22.33 11.52 10.19
CA GLN A 130 -21.44 12.65 10.01
C GLN A 130 -22.04 13.67 9.04
N LEU A 131 -21.75 14.95 9.27
CA LEU A 131 -22.03 16.01 8.30
C LEU A 131 -20.83 16.17 7.35
N ILE A 132 -21.12 16.21 6.05
CA ILE A 132 -20.16 16.48 4.99
C ILE A 132 -20.55 17.73 4.22
N ASP A 133 -19.61 18.35 3.52
CA ASP A 133 -19.90 19.44 2.61
C ASP A 133 -20.70 18.91 1.40
N ALA A 134 -21.83 19.56 1.11
CA ALA A 134 -22.72 19.18 0.02
C ALA A 134 -22.07 19.39 -1.37
N SER A 135 -21.07 20.26 -1.47
CA SER A 135 -20.32 20.53 -2.70
C SER A 135 -19.33 19.42 -3.08
N ILE A 136 -19.04 18.49 -2.17
CA ILE A 136 -18.19 17.33 -2.48
C ILE A 136 -18.87 16.49 -3.55
N GLU A 137 -18.13 16.19 -4.62
CA GLU A 137 -18.55 15.28 -5.68
C GLU A 137 -18.77 13.87 -5.10
N LYS A 138 -19.90 13.27 -5.48
CA LYS A 138 -20.34 11.97 -4.98
C LYS A 138 -20.31 10.98 -6.13
N TYR A 139 -19.37 10.05 -6.06
CA TYR A 139 -19.25 8.95 -7.01
C TYR A 139 -19.66 7.64 -6.33
N GLY A 140 -20.10 6.67 -7.14
CA GLY A 140 -20.42 5.33 -6.65
C GLY A 140 -21.61 5.29 -5.67
N GLU A 141 -22.64 6.10 -5.93
CA GLU A 141 -23.89 6.08 -5.18
C GLU A 141 -24.98 5.32 -5.95
N TYR A 142 -25.67 4.42 -5.25
CA TYR A 142 -26.82 3.68 -5.73
C TYR A 142 -28.10 4.27 -5.12
N LYS A 143 -28.98 4.82 -5.95
CA LYS A 143 -30.24 5.40 -5.50
C LYS A 143 -31.27 4.29 -5.26
N ILE A 144 -31.89 4.30 -4.08
CA ILE A 144 -33.02 3.44 -3.72
C ILE A 144 -34.19 4.26 -3.23
N GLU A 145 -35.39 3.74 -3.40
CA GLU A 145 -36.61 4.28 -2.80
C GLU A 145 -37.17 3.24 -1.83
N CYS A 146 -37.27 3.60 -0.55
CA CYS A 146 -37.77 2.69 0.47
C CYS A 146 -38.28 3.43 1.71
N ASN A 147 -38.96 2.72 2.60
CA ASN A 147 -39.36 3.20 3.91
C ASN A 147 -38.45 2.63 5.01
N VAL A 148 -37.96 3.44 5.94
CA VAL A 148 -37.05 2.96 6.97
C VAL A 148 -37.81 2.64 8.26
N ASP A 149 -37.76 1.38 8.72
CA ASP A 149 -38.17 1.04 10.08
C ASP A 149 -36.96 0.95 11.00
N LEU A 150 -36.87 1.90 11.93
CA LEU A 150 -35.84 1.93 12.96
C LEU A 150 -36.25 1.01 14.11
N SER A 151 -35.43 0.00 14.37
CA SER A 151 -35.59 -0.92 15.49
C SER A 151 -34.37 -0.90 16.40
N SER A 152 -34.59 -0.89 17.71
CA SER A 152 -33.53 -1.16 18.67
C SER A 152 -33.30 -2.68 18.73
N ARG A 153 -32.05 -3.10 18.52
CA ARG A 153 -31.63 -4.49 18.68
C ARG A 153 -30.59 -4.57 19.79
N MET A 154 -30.85 -5.41 20.78
CA MET A 154 -29.85 -5.70 21.80
C MET A 154 -28.82 -6.68 21.25
N ALA A 155 -27.56 -6.26 21.22
CA ALA A 155 -26.44 -7.20 21.14
C ALA A 155 -25.51 -6.94 22.33
N ILE A 156 -25.32 -7.95 23.18
CA ILE A 156 -24.34 -8.00 24.27
C ILE A 156 -24.29 -6.67 25.08
N GLY A 157 -25.41 -6.28 25.69
CA GLY A 157 -25.47 -5.14 26.61
C GLY A 157 -25.36 -3.74 25.98
N GLN A 158 -25.34 -3.63 24.65
CA GLN A 158 -25.43 -2.34 23.94
C GLN A 158 -26.71 -2.29 23.12
N ASN A 159 -27.43 -1.17 23.24
CA ASN A 159 -28.59 -0.88 22.40
C ASN A 159 -28.05 -0.41 21.03
N ARG A 160 -28.09 -1.28 20.02
CA ARG A 160 -27.65 -0.95 18.66
C ARG A 160 -28.88 -0.63 17.84
N MET A 161 -28.85 0.48 17.13
CA MET A 161 -29.93 0.80 16.21
C MET A 161 -29.75 0.06 14.89
N ALA A 162 -30.85 -0.51 14.40
CA ALA A 162 -30.89 -1.20 13.13
C ALA A 162 -32.01 -0.63 12.25
N ILE A 163 -31.67 -0.35 10.99
CA ILE A 163 -32.62 -0.11 9.91
C ILE A 163 -33.04 -1.49 9.40
N VAL A 164 -34.31 -1.84 9.61
CA VAL A 164 -34.88 -3.08 9.07
C VAL A 164 -35.64 -2.72 7.80
N ASN A 165 -35.21 -3.29 6.68
CA ASN A 165 -35.89 -3.13 5.40
C ASN A 165 -35.60 -4.34 4.50
N SER A 166 -36.61 -4.81 3.76
CA SER A 166 -36.48 -5.88 2.77
C SER A 166 -35.55 -5.55 1.60
N VAL A 167 -35.29 -4.27 1.33
CA VAL A 167 -34.40 -3.76 0.28
C VAL A 167 -32.95 -4.19 0.50
N PHE A 168 -32.52 -4.47 1.74
CA PHE A 168 -31.20 -5.04 2.03
C PHE A 168 -31.10 -6.51 1.60
N SER A 169 -31.29 -6.82 0.32
CA SER A 169 -31.14 -8.15 -0.25
C SER A 169 -29.68 -8.47 -0.56
N ARG A 170 -29.39 -9.75 -0.88
CA ARG A 170 -28.08 -10.15 -1.40
C ARG A 170 -27.78 -9.47 -2.73
N ASP A 171 -28.80 -9.32 -3.59
CA ASP A 171 -28.65 -8.69 -4.90
C ASP A 171 -28.22 -7.23 -4.77
N LEU A 172 -28.86 -6.46 -3.87
CA LEU A 172 -28.44 -5.09 -3.57
C LEU A 172 -26.98 -5.04 -3.10
N VAL A 173 -26.57 -5.99 -2.24
CA VAL A 173 -25.19 -6.06 -1.75
C VAL A 173 -24.21 -6.28 -2.90
N LEU A 174 -24.53 -7.15 -3.86
CA LEU A 174 -23.70 -7.38 -5.04
C LEU A 174 -23.64 -6.15 -5.96
N ASP A 175 -24.77 -5.45 -6.13
CA ASP A 175 -24.83 -4.19 -6.89
C ASP A 175 -23.95 -3.11 -6.23
N LEU A 176 -24.04 -2.96 -4.90
CA LEU A 176 -23.21 -2.03 -4.14
C LEU A 176 -21.72 -2.36 -4.17
N MET A 177 -21.35 -3.64 -4.26
CA MET A 177 -19.96 -4.06 -4.40
C MET A 177 -19.37 -3.71 -5.76
N SER A 178 -20.22 -3.48 -6.76
CA SER A 178 -19.81 -3.19 -8.14
C SER A 178 -19.57 -1.70 -8.41
N ILE A 179 -19.88 -0.81 -7.46
CA ILE A 179 -19.74 0.65 -7.62
C ILE A 179 -18.64 1.21 -6.72
N TYR A 180 -17.84 2.15 -7.25
CA TYR A 180 -16.68 2.73 -6.56
C TYR A 180 -16.79 4.23 -6.31
N PRO A 181 -16.22 4.73 -5.19
CA PRO A 181 -16.28 6.15 -4.82
C PRO A 181 -15.36 7.04 -5.67
N VAL A 182 -14.74 6.49 -6.72
CA VAL A 182 -13.88 7.18 -7.69
C VAL A 182 -14.12 6.62 -9.09
N PRO A 183 -13.99 7.43 -10.16
CA PRO A 183 -14.15 6.96 -11.53
C PRO A 183 -13.09 5.94 -11.97
N ASP A 184 -11.82 6.21 -11.68
CA ASP A 184 -10.68 5.37 -12.06
C ASP A 184 -10.26 4.45 -10.90
N TYR A 185 -11.16 3.58 -10.49
CA TYR A 185 -10.96 2.75 -9.31
C TYR A 185 -9.92 1.64 -9.53
N GLU A 186 -9.74 1.17 -10.76
CA GLU A 186 -8.79 0.11 -11.10
C GLU A 186 -7.35 0.57 -10.85
N SER A 187 -7.00 1.78 -11.30
CA SER A 187 -5.70 2.39 -11.03
C SER A 187 -5.45 2.60 -9.53
N VAL A 188 -6.51 2.92 -8.76
CA VAL A 188 -6.39 3.07 -7.30
C VAL A 188 -6.14 1.72 -6.62
N ILE A 189 -6.80 0.66 -7.06
CA ILE A 189 -6.57 -0.71 -6.55
C ILE A 189 -5.14 -1.15 -6.86
N GLU A 190 -4.67 -0.96 -8.10
CA GLU A 190 -3.29 -1.28 -8.50
C GLU A 190 -2.26 -0.52 -7.64
N TYR A 191 -2.51 0.77 -7.40
CA TYR A 191 -1.67 1.58 -6.52
C TYR A 191 -1.64 1.03 -5.08
N ILE A 192 -2.80 0.66 -4.53
CA ILE A 192 -2.91 0.10 -3.18
C ILE A 192 -2.07 -1.19 -3.08
N GLU A 193 -2.19 -2.11 -4.04
CA GLU A 193 -1.42 -3.36 -4.04
C GLU A 193 0.08 -3.12 -4.17
N THR A 194 0.49 -2.30 -5.13
CA THR A 194 1.90 -1.90 -5.31
C THR A 194 2.48 -1.28 -4.04
N PHE A 195 1.69 -0.45 -3.35
CA PHE A 195 2.13 0.19 -2.13
C PHE A 195 2.27 -0.81 -0.96
N LYS A 196 1.40 -1.82 -0.87
CA LYS A 196 1.57 -2.92 0.11
C LYS A 196 2.86 -3.70 -0.12
N GLU A 197 3.17 -4.02 -1.38
CA GLU A 197 4.43 -4.68 -1.75
C GLU A 197 5.64 -3.84 -1.33
N TYR A 198 5.59 -2.53 -1.59
CA TYR A 198 6.61 -1.59 -1.15
C TYR A 198 6.78 -1.57 0.38
N LEU A 199 5.67 -1.53 1.14
CA LEU A 199 5.73 -1.58 2.61
C LEU A 199 6.33 -2.90 3.11
N HIS A 200 5.99 -4.03 2.48
CA HIS A 200 6.56 -5.34 2.80
C HIS A 200 8.06 -5.39 2.52
N PHE A 201 8.49 -4.93 1.35
CA PHE A 201 9.90 -4.77 0.99
C PHE A 201 10.63 -3.91 2.02
N ARG A 202 10.05 -2.78 2.43
CA ARG A 202 10.68 -1.85 3.37
C ARG A 202 10.88 -2.48 4.75
N ASP A 203 9.93 -3.28 5.22
CA ASP A 203 10.07 -4.04 6.48
C ASP A 203 11.22 -5.04 6.43
N ILE A 204 11.32 -5.81 5.34
CA ILE A 204 12.44 -6.75 5.13
C ILE A 204 13.76 -5.99 5.10
N HIS A 205 13.81 -4.90 4.34
CA HIS A 205 15.01 -4.10 4.16
C HIS A 205 15.51 -3.48 5.47
N LEU A 206 14.62 -2.84 6.25
CA LEU A 206 14.97 -2.26 7.55
C LEU A 206 15.39 -3.33 8.55
N THR A 207 14.73 -4.48 8.54
CA THR A 207 15.10 -5.60 9.39
C THR A 207 16.52 -6.06 9.06
N ASN A 208 16.88 -6.15 7.79
CA ASN A 208 18.24 -6.49 7.38
C ASN A 208 19.26 -5.40 7.70
N GLN A 209 18.94 -4.11 7.51
CA GLN A 209 19.82 -3.00 7.91
C GLN A 209 20.12 -2.98 9.41
N SER A 210 19.17 -3.41 10.24
CA SER A 210 19.37 -3.48 11.69
C SER A 210 20.21 -4.65 12.18
N LYS A 211 20.44 -5.68 11.33
CA LYS A 211 21.19 -6.89 11.68
C LYS A 211 22.69 -6.72 11.60
N THR A 212 23.17 -5.81 10.75
CA THR A 212 24.61 -5.57 10.57
C THR A 212 25.05 -4.43 11.48
N PRO A 213 25.62 -4.72 12.65
CA PRO A 213 26.28 -3.68 13.43
C PRO A 213 27.45 -3.12 12.62
N LEU A 214 27.69 -1.81 12.72
CA LEU A 214 28.98 -1.26 12.32
C LEU A 214 29.93 -1.39 13.49
N ASP A 215 30.98 -2.18 13.33
CA ASP A 215 32.09 -2.24 14.28
C ASP A 215 32.90 -0.93 14.24
N PHE A 216 33.42 -0.52 15.39
CA PHE A 216 34.46 0.50 15.45
C PHE A 216 35.82 -0.13 15.18
N GLU A 217 36.63 0.48 14.31
CA GLU A 217 38.05 0.13 14.20
C GLU A 217 38.85 0.70 15.38
N GLU A 218 38.52 1.92 15.82
CA GLU A 218 39.09 2.57 16.99
C GLU A 218 38.03 2.81 18.06
N LEU A 219 38.36 2.52 19.33
CA LEU A 219 37.45 2.78 20.45
C LEU A 219 37.02 4.26 20.46
N PRO A 220 35.73 4.56 20.68
CA PRO A 220 35.28 5.93 20.82
C PRO A 220 36.07 6.65 21.92
N VAL A 221 36.50 7.88 21.67
CA VAL A 221 37.27 8.66 22.65
C VAL A 221 36.48 9.91 23.02
N ALA A 222 36.29 10.13 24.32
CA ALA A 222 35.81 11.40 24.83
C ALA A 222 36.94 12.44 24.70
N ARG A 223 36.70 13.47 23.89
CA ARG A 223 37.62 14.60 23.70
C ARG A 223 36.90 15.89 24.03
N ARG A 224 37.63 16.80 24.66
CA ARG A 224 37.19 18.17 24.80
C ARG A 224 37.62 18.94 23.55
N VAL A 225 36.68 19.72 23.02
CA VAL A 225 36.77 20.32 21.68
C VAL A 225 36.36 21.78 21.79
N GLY A 226 37.14 22.65 21.15
CA GLY A 226 36.81 24.06 21.00
C GLY A 226 35.72 24.26 19.95
N VAL A 227 34.75 25.12 20.22
CA VAL A 227 33.68 25.49 19.31
C VAL A 227 33.69 26.99 19.14
N MET A 228 33.68 27.42 17.88
CA MET A 228 33.59 28.83 17.55
C MET A 228 32.71 29.01 16.32
N LYS A 229 32.07 30.18 16.19
CA LYS A 229 31.34 30.54 14.97
C LYS A 229 32.29 30.57 13.77
N SER A 230 31.87 29.98 12.66
CA SER A 230 32.66 29.89 11.43
C SER A 230 33.11 31.28 10.94
N GLN A 231 32.26 32.30 11.05
CA GLN A 231 32.60 33.67 10.66
C GLN A 231 33.77 34.24 11.46
N ASP A 232 33.79 34.00 12.77
CA ASP A 232 34.81 34.56 13.67
C ASP A 232 36.13 33.82 13.51
N PHE A 233 36.08 32.48 13.34
CA PHE A 233 37.23 31.69 12.92
C PHE A 233 37.85 32.20 11.62
N HIS A 234 37.03 32.47 10.60
CA HIS A 234 37.54 32.95 9.31
C HIS A 234 38.15 34.34 9.39
N LYS A 235 37.64 35.24 10.25
CA LYS A 235 38.27 36.55 10.49
C LYS A 235 39.63 36.41 11.14
N LEU A 236 39.75 35.55 12.16
CA LEU A 236 41.00 35.26 12.84
C LEU A 236 42.01 34.60 11.88
N ASN A 237 41.56 33.64 11.09
CA ASN A 237 42.40 32.90 10.15
C ASN A 237 42.96 33.78 9.00
N LYS A 238 42.26 34.86 8.64
CA LYS A 238 42.69 35.80 7.58
C LYS A 238 43.71 36.85 8.05
N LYS A 239 43.90 37.06 9.35
CA LYS A 239 44.87 38.02 9.91
C LYS A 239 46.29 37.42 9.97
N ASP A 240 46.82 36.93 8.84
CA ASP A 240 48.21 36.42 8.66
C ASP A 240 48.70 35.27 9.57
N LYS A 241 47.85 34.70 10.45
CA LYS A 241 48.26 33.68 11.43
C LYS A 241 47.91 32.22 11.06
N ASN A 242 47.28 31.98 9.90
CA ASN A 242 46.84 30.67 9.38
C ASN A 242 46.61 29.58 10.46
N PHE A 243 45.46 29.64 11.13
CA PHE A 243 45.04 28.70 12.15
C PHE A 243 44.31 27.47 11.61
N SER A 244 44.38 27.17 10.30
CA SER A 244 43.70 25.98 9.77
C SER A 244 44.19 24.65 10.36
N TYR A 245 45.38 24.62 10.96
CA TYR A 245 45.90 23.47 11.69
C TYR A 245 45.15 23.18 13.01
N THR A 246 44.41 24.16 13.54
CA THR A 246 43.64 23.97 14.78
C THR A 246 42.29 23.30 14.54
N LEU A 247 41.91 23.06 13.29
CA LEU A 247 40.66 22.37 12.95
C LEU A 247 40.71 20.92 13.42
N LEU A 248 39.66 20.49 14.10
CA LEU A 248 39.54 19.13 14.61
C LEU A 248 39.67 18.10 13.47
N ASP A 249 40.63 17.18 13.62
CA ASP A 249 41.01 16.14 12.66
C ASP A 249 41.30 16.69 11.23
N GLY A 250 41.70 17.96 11.11
CA GLY A 250 42.01 18.61 9.85
C GLY A 250 40.80 18.82 8.92
N HIS A 251 39.58 18.66 9.43
CA HIS A 251 38.38 18.70 8.60
C HIS A 251 37.96 20.12 8.22
N LYS A 252 37.68 20.31 6.92
CA LYS A 252 36.93 21.47 6.42
C LYS A 252 35.44 21.24 6.68
N PHE A 253 34.96 21.67 7.84
CA PHE A 253 33.52 21.60 8.14
C PHE A 253 32.73 22.38 7.10
N THR A 254 31.72 21.74 6.50
CA THR A 254 30.79 22.35 5.53
C THR A 254 29.69 23.18 6.21
N ASN A 255 29.65 23.15 7.54
CA ASN A 255 28.61 23.79 8.32
C ASN A 255 28.85 25.31 8.39
N LYS A 256 27.88 26.11 7.93
CA LYS A 256 27.99 27.58 7.85
C LYS A 256 28.02 28.28 9.22
N TYR A 257 27.68 27.56 10.28
CA TYR A 257 27.45 28.15 11.61
C TYR A 257 28.67 28.07 12.51
N ASN A 258 29.17 26.86 12.81
CA ASN A 258 30.26 26.64 13.76
C ASN A 258 31.37 25.76 13.18
N VAL A 259 32.59 25.97 13.66
CA VAL A 259 33.77 25.12 13.44
C VAL A 259 34.16 24.43 14.75
N LEU A 260 34.69 23.21 14.64
CA LEU A 260 35.25 22.46 15.75
C LEU A 260 36.78 22.54 15.69
N LEU A 261 37.39 22.77 16.83
CA LEU A 261 38.82 22.97 17.00
C LEU A 261 39.38 21.93 17.95
N ASP A 262 40.53 21.38 17.59
CA ASP A 262 41.27 20.45 18.44
C ASP A 262 41.93 21.22 19.59
N GLU A 263 41.53 20.93 20.83
CA GLU A 263 42.02 21.65 22.02
C GLU A 263 43.54 21.57 22.15
N ASP A 264 44.12 20.42 21.83
CA ASP A 264 45.57 20.17 21.94
C ASP A 264 46.36 20.96 20.89
N SER A 265 45.72 21.32 19.78
CA SER A 265 46.29 22.12 18.70
C SER A 265 46.15 23.64 18.94
N LEU A 266 45.42 24.07 19.97
CA LEU A 266 45.21 25.50 20.26
C LEU A 266 46.41 26.13 20.97
N THR A 267 47.08 27.07 20.28
CA THR A 267 48.17 27.88 20.86
C THR A 267 47.64 28.94 21.84
N ASP A 268 48.50 29.38 22.76
CA ASP A 268 48.15 30.45 23.72
C ASP A 268 47.76 31.76 23.02
N ASP A 269 48.43 32.08 21.92
CA ASP A 269 48.09 33.22 21.07
C ASP A 269 46.65 33.11 20.55
N PHE A 270 46.25 31.94 20.06
CA PHE A 270 44.89 31.72 19.58
C PHE A 270 43.87 31.82 20.72
N LYS A 271 44.15 31.19 21.87
CA LYS A 271 43.27 31.23 23.05
C LYS A 271 43.07 32.66 23.55
N SER A 272 44.11 33.50 23.47
CA SER A 272 44.03 34.92 23.83
C SER A 272 43.21 35.74 22.82
N ASP A 273 43.41 35.51 21.52
CA ASP A 273 42.70 36.23 20.45
C ASP A 273 41.22 35.81 20.34
N ALA A 274 40.88 34.60 20.79
CA ALA A 274 39.55 34.00 20.66
C ALA A 274 38.78 33.84 21.98
N SER A 275 39.30 34.31 23.13
CA SER A 275 38.78 33.95 24.47
C SER A 275 37.27 34.17 24.65
N ASP A 276 36.73 35.22 24.03
CA ASP A 276 35.32 35.61 24.19
C ASP A 276 34.37 34.87 23.23
N GLN A 277 34.92 34.14 22.26
CA GLN A 277 34.18 33.50 21.16
C GLN A 277 34.39 31.98 21.13
N LEU A 278 35.39 31.50 21.88
CA LEU A 278 35.77 30.11 21.99
C LEU A 278 35.08 29.47 23.19
N GLU A 279 34.14 28.58 22.91
CA GLU A 279 33.52 27.74 23.92
C GLU A 279 34.15 26.34 23.88
N PHE A 280 34.19 25.63 25.00
CA PHE A 280 34.62 24.24 25.03
C PHE A 280 33.46 23.33 25.33
N ILE A 281 33.35 22.26 24.54
CA ILE A 281 32.39 21.20 24.77
C ILE A 281 33.10 19.85 24.78
N ASP A 282 32.55 18.92 25.55
CA ASP A 282 33.01 17.54 25.54
C ASP A 282 32.19 16.74 24.53
N LEU A 283 32.88 16.04 23.63
CA LEU A 283 32.31 15.22 22.57
C LEU A 283 32.91 13.82 22.62
N VAL A 284 32.15 12.84 22.17
CA VAL A 284 32.68 11.53 21.82
C VAL A 284 32.99 11.52 20.32
N THR A 285 34.21 11.11 20.02
CA THR A 285 34.74 10.97 18.67
C THR A 285 34.87 9.49 18.35
N ALA A 286 34.38 9.08 17.19
CA ALA A 286 34.56 7.72 16.69
C ALA A 286 35.00 7.76 15.23
N CYS A 287 36.08 7.02 14.92
CA CYS A 287 36.58 6.85 13.56
C CYS A 287 36.01 5.54 12.99
N ILE A 288 35.52 5.62 11.76
CA ILE A 288 35.12 4.47 10.96
C ILE A 288 35.87 4.59 9.64
N GLU A 289 36.86 3.73 9.42
CA GLU A 289 37.41 3.53 8.08
C GLU A 289 36.48 2.58 7.33
N LYS A 290 36.08 2.97 6.11
CA LYS A 290 35.46 2.02 5.20
C LYS A 290 36.32 1.89 3.96
N THR A 291 36.55 0.66 3.55
CA THR A 291 37.10 0.43 2.23
C THR A 291 36.06 0.77 1.18
N ARG A 292 36.50 1.25 0.01
CA ARG A 292 35.59 1.55 -1.10
C ARG A 292 34.77 0.31 -1.54
N SER A 293 35.31 -0.88 -1.27
CA SER A 293 34.69 -2.21 -1.40
C SER A 293 33.41 -2.35 -0.57
N GLU A 294 33.43 -1.92 0.70
CA GLU A 294 32.29 -1.98 1.63
C GLU A 294 31.24 -0.91 1.33
N LEU A 295 31.67 0.28 0.88
CA LEU A 295 30.77 1.34 0.43
C LEU A 295 30.06 1.00 -0.88
N GLN A 296 30.68 0.21 -1.76
CA GLN A 296 30.09 -0.19 -3.05
C GLN A 296 29.15 -1.39 -2.92
N GLN A 297 29.34 -2.32 -1.98
CA GLN A 297 28.37 -3.39 -1.72
C GLN A 297 26.97 -2.84 -1.35
N ASP A 298 26.90 -1.71 -0.64
CA ASP A 298 25.64 -1.02 -0.30
C ASP A 298 25.01 -0.25 -1.49
N MET A 299 25.78 0.11 -2.52
CA MET A 299 25.28 0.82 -3.72
C MET A 299 24.92 -0.12 -4.87
N VAL A 300 25.59 -1.27 -4.99
CA VAL A 300 25.36 -2.28 -6.04
C VAL A 300 23.96 -2.91 -5.92
N THR A 301 23.40 -3.02 -4.72
CA THR A 301 22.00 -3.46 -4.51
C THR A 301 20.95 -2.51 -5.09
N LYS A 302 21.24 -1.20 -5.25
CA LYS A 302 20.32 -0.24 -5.88
C LYS A 302 20.37 -0.26 -7.41
N LYS A 303 21.56 -0.43 -8.00
CA LYS A 303 21.73 -0.46 -9.46
C LYS A 303 21.30 -1.80 -10.09
N ASN A 304 21.45 -2.89 -9.33
CA ASN A 304 21.07 -4.22 -9.81
C ASN A 304 19.56 -4.43 -9.84
N ASN A 305 18.79 -3.85 -8.92
CA ASN A 305 17.33 -3.91 -8.98
C ASN A 305 16.77 -3.16 -10.19
N GLN A 306 17.35 -2.02 -10.58
CA GLN A 306 16.96 -1.31 -11.80
C GLN A 306 17.25 -2.12 -13.06
N LYS A 307 18.42 -2.77 -13.17
CA LYS A 307 18.74 -3.61 -14.33
C LYS A 307 17.87 -4.87 -14.40
N VAL A 308 17.50 -5.45 -13.26
CA VAL A 308 16.59 -6.60 -13.20
C VAL A 308 15.17 -6.18 -13.58
N GLU A 309 14.68 -5.02 -13.12
CA GLU A 309 13.38 -4.47 -13.54
C GLU A 309 13.36 -4.11 -15.03
N GLU A 310 14.45 -3.55 -15.58
CA GLU A 310 14.58 -3.25 -17.01
C GLU A 310 14.62 -4.54 -17.85
N ALA A 311 15.30 -5.58 -17.38
CA ALA A 311 15.32 -6.90 -18.02
C ALA A 311 13.95 -7.60 -17.95
N ASP A 312 13.29 -7.58 -16.80
CA ASP A 312 11.94 -8.14 -16.63
C ASP A 312 10.90 -7.41 -17.49
N LYS A 313 11.02 -6.08 -17.60
CA LYS A 313 10.16 -5.29 -18.49
C LYS A 313 10.39 -5.66 -19.96
N ALA A 314 11.64 -5.74 -20.40
CA ALA A 314 11.97 -6.13 -21.78
C ALA A 314 11.52 -7.56 -22.12
N ILE A 315 11.58 -8.48 -21.15
CA ILE A 315 11.09 -9.85 -21.30
C ILE A 315 9.56 -9.86 -21.43
N ARG A 316 8.83 -9.15 -20.55
CA ARG A 316 7.36 -9.07 -20.64
C ARG A 316 6.90 -8.47 -21.97
N GLU A 317 7.59 -7.45 -22.46
CA GLU A 317 7.28 -6.81 -23.74
C GLU A 317 7.56 -7.76 -24.93
N LYS A 318 8.69 -8.46 -24.92
CA LYS A 318 9.05 -9.40 -25.98
C LYS A 318 8.11 -10.61 -26.05
N TYR A 319 7.81 -11.22 -24.91
CA TYR A 319 6.93 -12.40 -24.86
C TYR A 319 5.45 -12.05 -24.96
N GLY A 320 5.03 -10.86 -24.47
CA GLY A 320 3.66 -10.36 -24.65
C GLY A 320 3.31 -10.13 -26.13
N ASN A 321 4.24 -9.56 -26.89
CA ASN A 321 4.05 -9.35 -28.33
C ASN A 321 4.04 -10.67 -29.11
N LEU A 322 4.85 -11.66 -28.72
CA LEU A 322 4.81 -12.99 -29.32
C LEU A 322 3.47 -13.70 -29.06
N LEU A 323 2.98 -13.64 -27.81
CA LEU A 323 1.69 -14.24 -27.45
C LEU A 323 0.52 -13.58 -28.18
N SER A 324 0.55 -12.25 -28.33
CA SER A 324 -0.49 -11.49 -29.05
C SER A 324 -0.55 -11.89 -30.52
N ASN A 325 0.61 -11.98 -31.19
CA ASN A 325 0.66 -12.37 -32.60
C ASN A 325 0.19 -13.81 -32.84
N GLU A 326 0.49 -14.72 -31.90
CA GLU A 326 0.06 -16.13 -32.00
C GLU A 326 -1.44 -16.28 -31.72
N ILE A 327 -2.01 -15.48 -30.81
CA ILE A 327 -3.45 -15.40 -30.57
C ILE A 327 -4.17 -14.83 -31.82
N ASP A 328 -3.62 -13.79 -32.44
CA ASP A 328 -4.21 -13.19 -33.65
C ASP A 328 -4.22 -14.19 -34.83
N ASP A 329 -3.13 -14.95 -35.01
CA ASP A 329 -3.03 -15.96 -36.08
C ASP A 329 -3.99 -17.14 -35.85
N LEU A 330 -4.12 -17.61 -34.58
CA LEU A 330 -5.12 -18.61 -34.21
C LEU A 330 -6.56 -18.10 -34.38
N THR A 331 -6.81 -16.83 -34.08
CA THR A 331 -8.13 -16.21 -34.24
C THR A 331 -8.53 -16.17 -35.72
N GLN A 332 -7.60 -15.80 -36.61
CA GLN A 332 -7.85 -15.82 -38.06
C GLN A 332 -8.09 -17.23 -38.59
N GLN A 333 -7.37 -18.25 -38.07
CA GLN A 333 -7.61 -19.65 -38.46
C GLN A 333 -8.99 -20.14 -38.00
N ILE A 334 -9.45 -19.75 -36.81
CA ILE A 334 -10.79 -20.08 -36.31
C ILE A 334 -11.87 -19.44 -37.17
N GLU A 335 -11.72 -18.16 -37.54
CA GLU A 335 -12.68 -17.46 -38.40
C GLU A 335 -12.79 -18.11 -39.80
N ALA A 336 -11.65 -18.52 -40.37
CA ALA A 336 -11.62 -19.24 -41.65
C ALA A 336 -12.37 -20.58 -41.57
N LEU A 337 -12.10 -21.38 -40.54
CA LEU A 337 -12.77 -22.67 -40.32
C LEU A 337 -14.28 -22.52 -40.09
N GLN A 338 -14.70 -21.46 -39.40
CA GLN A 338 -16.13 -21.16 -39.21
C GLN A 338 -16.81 -20.81 -40.53
N SER A 339 -16.15 -20.04 -41.40
CA SER A 339 -16.67 -19.71 -42.73
C SER A 339 -16.80 -20.96 -43.62
N ASP A 340 -15.81 -21.84 -43.60
CA ASP A 340 -15.84 -23.09 -44.38
C ASP A 340 -16.97 -24.02 -43.90
N THR A 341 -17.16 -24.10 -42.58
CA THR A 341 -18.24 -24.92 -41.99
C THR A 341 -19.63 -24.42 -42.41
N GLN A 342 -19.83 -23.09 -42.45
CA GLN A 342 -21.09 -22.50 -42.92
C GLN A 342 -21.34 -22.80 -44.41
N ASN A 343 -20.30 -22.72 -45.25
CA ASN A 343 -20.41 -23.05 -46.68
C ASN A 343 -20.75 -24.53 -46.91
N ILE A 344 -20.11 -25.44 -46.17
CA ILE A 344 -20.40 -26.88 -46.25
C ILE A 344 -21.84 -27.16 -45.80
N THR A 345 -22.29 -26.53 -44.72
CA THR A 345 -23.67 -26.69 -44.21
C THR A 345 -24.71 -26.21 -45.22
N GLN A 346 -24.47 -25.07 -45.90
CA GLN A 346 -25.36 -24.60 -46.96
C GLN A 346 -25.39 -25.54 -48.16
N GLN A 347 -24.24 -26.04 -48.60
CA GLN A 347 -24.17 -27.00 -49.71
C GLN A 347 -24.91 -28.30 -49.39
N GLN A 348 -24.79 -28.79 -48.14
CA GLN A 348 -25.50 -29.99 -47.68
C GLN A 348 -27.00 -29.77 -47.59
N ASN A 349 -27.46 -28.65 -47.02
CA ASN A 349 -28.89 -28.34 -46.97
C ASN A 349 -29.51 -28.22 -48.38
N THR A 350 -28.77 -27.65 -49.33
CA THR A 350 -29.20 -27.56 -50.74
C THR A 350 -29.26 -28.95 -51.38
N ALA A 351 -28.32 -29.85 -51.06
CA ALA A 351 -28.32 -31.24 -51.55
C ALA A 351 -29.47 -32.07 -50.94
N ILE A 352 -29.80 -31.84 -49.67
CA ILE A 352 -30.91 -32.48 -48.97
C ILE A 352 -32.26 -32.02 -49.56
N GLU A 353 -32.47 -30.72 -49.75
CA GLU A 353 -33.69 -30.20 -50.39
C GLU A 353 -33.89 -30.74 -51.81
N HIS A 354 -32.80 -30.99 -52.54
CA HIS A 354 -32.85 -31.55 -53.89
C HIS A 354 -33.10 -33.07 -53.92
N ALA A 355 -32.70 -33.79 -52.86
CA ALA A 355 -32.92 -35.23 -52.71
C ALA A 355 -34.32 -35.57 -52.15
N VAL A 356 -34.91 -34.69 -51.34
CA VAL A 356 -36.26 -34.85 -50.74
C VAL A 356 -37.40 -34.67 -51.75
N SER A 357 -37.11 -34.17 -52.95
CA SER A 357 -38.07 -34.02 -54.07
C SER A 357 -38.58 -35.35 -54.62
N ASP A 358 -37.80 -36.42 -54.51
CA ASP A 358 -38.07 -37.71 -55.16
C ASP A 358 -37.92 -38.84 -54.13
N ILE A 359 -39.04 -39.46 -53.70
CA ILE A 359 -39.23 -40.92 -53.45
C ILE A 359 -40.24 -41.22 -52.31
N ASP A 360 -40.92 -42.38 -52.47
CA ASP A 360 -42.06 -42.95 -51.74
C ASP A 360 -41.69 -44.34 -51.14
N ILE A 361 -42.06 -44.60 -49.87
CA ILE A 361 -42.16 -45.88 -49.11
C ILE A 361 -40.90 -46.74 -48.79
N GLU A 362 -39.74 -46.62 -49.45
CA GLU A 362 -38.47 -47.26 -49.01
C GLU A 362 -37.88 -46.63 -47.71
N GLN A 363 -38.47 -45.51 -47.31
CA GLN A 363 -38.03 -44.54 -46.29
C GLN A 363 -37.84 -45.10 -44.87
N ILE A 364 -38.65 -46.06 -44.44
CA ILE A 364 -38.60 -46.53 -43.03
C ILE A 364 -37.39 -47.45 -42.77
N ILE A 365 -36.90 -48.19 -43.77
CA ILE A 365 -35.72 -49.06 -43.63
C ILE A 365 -34.43 -48.23 -43.70
N ASP A 366 -34.43 -47.18 -44.53
CA ASP A 366 -33.32 -46.25 -44.63
C ASP A 366 -33.23 -45.32 -43.41
N ASP A 367 -34.34 -44.87 -42.80
CA ASP A 367 -34.30 -44.08 -41.54
C ASP A 367 -33.54 -44.81 -40.41
N VAL A 368 -33.69 -46.14 -40.31
CA VAL A 368 -32.98 -46.96 -39.31
C VAL A 368 -31.52 -47.17 -39.69
N ALA A 369 -31.20 -47.28 -40.98
CA ALA A 369 -29.83 -47.38 -41.47
C ALA A 369 -29.09 -46.03 -41.32
N GLU A 370 -29.78 -44.91 -41.54
CA GLU A 370 -29.30 -43.53 -41.42
C GLU A 370 -28.99 -43.19 -39.97
N ILE A 371 -29.91 -43.46 -39.03
CA ILE A 371 -29.64 -43.28 -37.58
C ILE A 371 -28.40 -44.09 -37.15
N ARG A 372 -28.22 -45.30 -37.69
CA ARG A 372 -27.07 -46.15 -37.36
C ARG A 372 -25.78 -45.63 -37.99
N LEU A 373 -25.83 -45.14 -39.22
CA LEU A 373 -24.70 -44.54 -39.91
C LEU A 373 -24.28 -43.23 -39.25
N GLU A 374 -25.24 -42.39 -38.84
CA GLU A 374 -25.01 -41.16 -38.06
C GLU A 374 -24.40 -41.47 -36.70
N ALA A 375 -24.89 -42.51 -36.01
CA ALA A 375 -24.30 -42.93 -34.74
C ALA A 375 -22.86 -43.45 -34.92
N GLU A 376 -22.59 -44.23 -35.98
CA GLU A 376 -21.25 -44.73 -36.29
C GLU A 376 -20.30 -43.59 -36.70
N MET A 377 -20.76 -42.63 -37.51
CA MET A 377 -20.02 -41.41 -37.85
C MET A 377 -19.74 -40.54 -36.62
N SER A 378 -20.72 -40.38 -35.73
CA SER A 378 -20.54 -39.64 -34.47
C SER A 378 -19.49 -40.29 -33.56
N VAL A 379 -19.47 -41.63 -33.51
CA VAL A 379 -18.46 -42.38 -32.74
C VAL A 379 -17.08 -42.25 -33.38
N GLN A 380 -16.95 -42.37 -34.71
CA GLN A 380 -15.67 -42.20 -35.41
C GLN A 380 -15.14 -40.78 -35.30
N GLN A 381 -16.01 -39.77 -35.41
CA GLN A 381 -15.63 -38.36 -35.24
C GLN A 381 -15.10 -38.10 -33.83
N LYS A 382 -15.78 -38.61 -32.79
CA LYS A 382 -15.30 -38.50 -31.41
C LYS A 382 -13.95 -39.19 -31.18
N GLN A 383 -13.72 -40.36 -31.80
CA GLN A 383 -12.44 -41.06 -31.70
C GLN A 383 -11.32 -40.27 -32.39
N LEU A 384 -11.61 -39.66 -33.54
CA LEU A 384 -10.65 -38.83 -34.26
C LEU A 384 -10.32 -37.55 -33.47
N ASP A 385 -11.33 -36.86 -32.95
CA ASP A 385 -11.16 -35.65 -32.13
C ASP A 385 -10.37 -35.96 -30.85
N GLN A 386 -10.60 -37.13 -30.25
CA GLN A 386 -9.86 -37.57 -29.07
C GLN A 386 -8.40 -37.86 -29.42
N ALA A 387 -8.13 -38.57 -30.52
CA ALA A 387 -6.77 -38.85 -30.98
C ALA A 387 -6.00 -37.56 -31.34
N LEU A 388 -6.66 -36.60 -32.00
CA LEU A 388 -6.07 -35.30 -32.35
C LEU A 388 -5.73 -34.49 -31.10
N ASN A 389 -6.62 -34.47 -30.10
CA ASN A 389 -6.36 -33.78 -28.82
C ASN A 389 -5.22 -34.43 -28.03
N GLU A 390 -5.09 -35.76 -28.06
CA GLU A 390 -3.97 -36.47 -27.45
C GLU A 390 -2.63 -36.15 -28.14
N GLU A 391 -2.64 -35.96 -29.45
CA GLU A 391 -1.43 -35.58 -30.20
C GLU A 391 -1.05 -34.11 -29.98
N LEU A 392 -2.04 -33.21 -29.97
CA LEU A 392 -1.85 -31.78 -29.65
C LEU A 392 -1.30 -31.59 -28.24
N THR A 393 -1.81 -32.34 -27.25
CA THR A 393 -1.30 -32.27 -25.88
C THR A 393 0.12 -32.82 -25.75
N LYS A 394 0.48 -33.89 -26.48
CA LYS A 394 1.87 -34.38 -26.53
C LYS A 394 2.79 -33.34 -27.16
N LEU A 395 2.41 -32.75 -28.29
CA LEU A 395 3.21 -31.75 -28.98
C LEU A 395 3.40 -30.49 -28.12
N SER A 396 2.33 -29.99 -27.51
CA SER A 396 2.36 -28.84 -26.60
C SER A 396 3.29 -29.07 -25.41
N ASN A 397 3.21 -30.24 -24.77
CA ASN A 397 4.07 -30.59 -23.65
C ASN A 397 5.55 -30.72 -24.06
N ASN A 398 5.83 -31.30 -25.23
CA ASN A 398 7.19 -31.39 -25.75
C ASN A 398 7.79 -30.01 -26.02
N LEU A 399 7.02 -29.14 -26.69
CA LEU A 399 7.44 -27.77 -26.98
C LEU A 399 7.72 -26.98 -25.69
N LYS A 400 6.80 -27.07 -24.71
CA LYS A 400 6.94 -26.43 -23.40
C LYS A 400 8.19 -26.90 -22.65
N ASN A 401 8.51 -28.20 -22.72
CA ASN A 401 9.70 -28.76 -22.09
C ASN A 401 10.99 -28.33 -22.80
N GLU A 402 10.98 -28.24 -24.13
CA GLU A 402 12.15 -27.83 -24.91
C GLU A 402 12.48 -26.35 -24.68
N TYR A 403 11.48 -25.47 -24.78
CA TYR A 403 11.64 -24.04 -24.48
C TYR A 403 12.02 -23.80 -23.01
N GLY A 404 11.43 -24.54 -22.07
CA GLY A 404 11.78 -24.45 -20.65
C GLY A 404 13.24 -24.84 -20.37
N ARG A 405 13.76 -25.86 -21.08
CA ARG A 405 15.17 -26.26 -20.98
C ARG A 405 16.11 -25.21 -21.58
N GLN A 406 15.76 -24.65 -22.74
CA GLN A 406 16.56 -23.60 -23.37
C GLN A 406 16.61 -22.33 -22.49
N GLN A 407 15.47 -21.87 -21.98
CA GLN A 407 15.42 -20.74 -21.05
C GLN A 407 16.27 -20.97 -19.81
N THR A 408 16.20 -22.16 -19.21
CA THR A 408 16.99 -22.48 -18.01
C THR A 408 18.50 -22.45 -18.31
N ALA A 409 18.91 -23.06 -19.43
CA ALA A 409 20.31 -23.07 -19.84
C ALA A 409 20.87 -21.68 -20.15
N GLU A 410 20.05 -20.81 -20.77
CA GLU A 410 20.44 -19.44 -21.11
C GLU A 410 20.54 -18.55 -19.85
N ILE A 411 19.60 -18.70 -18.91
CA ILE A 411 19.66 -18.03 -17.59
C ILE A 411 20.91 -18.44 -16.83
N ASP A 412 21.24 -19.73 -16.81
CA ASP A 412 22.41 -20.24 -16.09
C ASP A 412 23.72 -19.79 -16.75
N ALA A 413 23.78 -19.71 -18.08
CA ALA A 413 24.91 -19.14 -18.81
C ALA A 413 25.10 -17.65 -18.50
N MET A 414 24.03 -16.85 -18.55
CA MET A 414 24.11 -15.42 -18.22
C MET A 414 24.49 -15.16 -16.77
N LYS A 415 23.98 -15.95 -15.82
CA LYS A 415 24.40 -15.85 -14.41
C LYS A 415 25.90 -16.12 -14.24
N LYS A 416 26.41 -17.14 -14.93
CA LYS A 416 27.82 -17.49 -14.87
C LYS A 416 28.72 -16.40 -15.45
N ASP A 417 28.35 -15.84 -16.60
CA ASP A 417 29.09 -14.74 -17.24
C ASP A 417 29.04 -13.46 -16.39
N PHE A 418 27.88 -13.17 -15.79
CA PHE A 418 27.72 -12.04 -14.87
C PHE A 418 28.55 -12.19 -13.60
N GLU A 419 28.63 -13.39 -13.01
CA GLU A 419 29.47 -13.65 -11.84
C GLU A 419 30.97 -13.52 -12.15
N ALA A 420 31.38 -13.91 -13.36
CA ALA A 420 32.75 -13.73 -13.84
C ALA A 420 33.07 -12.23 -14.03
N GLU A 421 32.22 -11.48 -14.73
CA GLU A 421 32.41 -10.04 -14.96
C GLU A 421 32.40 -9.24 -13.64
N LYS A 422 31.51 -9.60 -12.70
CA LYS A 422 31.48 -9.06 -11.35
C LYS A 422 32.79 -9.31 -10.60
N SER A 423 33.34 -10.52 -10.71
CA SER A 423 34.59 -10.89 -10.04
C SER A 423 35.78 -10.11 -10.62
N ASP A 424 35.81 -9.95 -11.95
CA ASP A 424 36.86 -9.18 -12.64
C ASP A 424 36.75 -7.67 -12.37
N GLU A 425 35.56 -7.10 -12.29
CA GLU A 425 35.35 -5.69 -11.95
C GLU A 425 35.70 -5.39 -10.48
N ILE A 426 35.38 -6.32 -9.56
CA ILE A 426 35.79 -6.24 -8.15
C ILE A 426 37.32 -6.30 -8.03
N ASN A 427 37.97 -7.26 -8.69
CA ASN A 427 39.42 -7.41 -8.65
C ASN A 427 40.17 -6.21 -9.25
N ASN A 428 39.68 -5.68 -10.38
CA ASN A 428 40.25 -4.48 -11.00
C ASN A 428 40.05 -3.21 -10.17
N ARG A 429 38.95 -3.09 -9.41
CA ARG A 429 38.71 -1.95 -8.51
C ARG A 429 39.48 -2.07 -7.19
N LEU A 430 39.64 -3.27 -6.64
CA LEU A 430 40.48 -3.54 -5.47
C LEU A 430 41.94 -3.16 -5.72
N ALA A 431 42.46 -3.37 -6.93
CA ALA A 431 43.80 -2.95 -7.33
C ALA A 431 44.00 -1.41 -7.39
N SER A 432 42.93 -0.62 -7.26
CA SER A 432 42.96 0.86 -7.43
C SER A 432 42.43 1.66 -6.22
N GLY A 433 42.07 1.02 -5.11
CA GLY A 433 41.28 1.65 -4.04
C GLY A 433 42.08 2.12 -2.82
N GLY A 434 42.17 3.44 -2.62
CA GLY A 434 42.46 4.04 -1.30
C GLY A 434 41.26 3.92 -0.36
N SER A 435 41.51 3.85 0.95
CA SER A 435 40.49 3.83 2.00
C SER A 435 39.90 5.22 2.27
N VAL A 436 38.66 5.28 2.75
CA VAL A 436 37.97 6.51 3.13
C VAL A 436 37.64 6.46 4.61
N ARG A 437 38.13 7.43 5.39
CA ARG A 437 37.82 7.59 6.82
C ARG A 437 36.63 8.51 7.05
N TYR A 438 35.71 8.08 7.91
CA TYR A 438 34.59 8.86 8.42
C TYR A 438 34.77 9.11 9.91
N TYR A 439 34.55 10.35 10.34
CA TYR A 439 34.58 10.74 11.75
C TYR A 439 33.18 11.12 12.22
N ILE A 440 32.73 10.52 13.31
CA ILE A 440 31.43 10.77 13.93
C ILE A 440 31.65 11.47 15.26
N TYR A 441 30.99 12.62 15.42
CA TYR A 441 31.04 13.45 16.63
C TYR A 441 29.65 13.51 17.27
N TYR A 442 29.54 13.12 18.54
CA TYR A 442 28.27 13.20 19.27
C TYR A 442 28.45 13.59 20.74
N LYS A 443 27.44 14.29 21.28
CA LYS A 443 27.38 14.67 22.69
C LYS A 443 26.48 13.70 23.45
N ILE A 444 26.95 13.14 24.56
CA ILE A 444 26.13 12.30 25.43
C ILE A 444 25.32 13.22 26.35
N SER A 445 23.99 13.14 26.27
CA SER A 445 23.09 14.05 27.01
C SER A 445 23.06 13.80 28.52
N THR A 446 23.42 12.60 28.96
CA THR A 446 23.36 12.18 30.37
C THR A 446 24.63 12.48 31.16
N GLU A 447 25.75 12.73 30.48
CA GLU A 447 27.06 12.87 31.09
C GLU A 447 27.47 14.34 31.22
N LYS A 448 28.14 14.67 32.33
CA LYS A 448 28.44 16.06 32.69
C LYS A 448 29.81 16.53 32.20
N ASN A 449 30.76 15.62 31.98
CA ASN A 449 32.11 15.96 31.54
C ASN A 449 32.80 14.80 30.78
N ALA A 450 33.90 15.10 30.09
CA ALA A 450 34.66 14.12 29.31
C ALA A 450 35.13 12.89 30.13
N VAL A 451 35.49 13.08 31.40
CA VAL A 451 35.96 11.99 32.27
C VAL A 451 34.82 10.99 32.56
N SER A 452 33.61 11.48 32.85
CA SER A 452 32.45 10.62 33.08
C SER A 452 32.01 9.94 31.79
N MET A 453 32.11 10.63 30.64
CA MET A 453 31.90 10.03 29.32
C MET A 453 32.89 8.90 29.02
N GLN A 454 34.19 9.11 29.26
CA GLN A 454 35.22 8.09 28.99
C GLN A 454 35.00 6.85 29.86
N ASN A 455 34.72 7.01 31.15
CA ASN A 455 34.38 5.89 32.03
C ASN A 455 33.14 5.12 31.53
N SER A 456 32.13 5.82 31.02
CA SER A 456 30.94 5.18 30.44
C SER A 456 31.26 4.45 29.13
N ILE A 457 32.16 4.99 28.29
CA ILE A 457 32.65 4.31 27.08
C ILE A 457 33.44 3.05 27.43
N ASP A 458 34.38 3.14 28.38
CA ASP A 458 35.24 2.02 28.79
C ASP A 458 34.44 0.84 29.37
N ASN A 459 33.22 1.12 29.85
CA ASN A 459 32.29 0.11 30.39
C ASN A 459 31.28 -0.45 29.37
N LEU A 460 31.22 0.08 28.14
CA LEU A 460 30.32 -0.41 27.08
C LEU A 460 30.88 -1.68 26.42
N LYS A 461 30.09 -2.76 26.40
CA LYS A 461 30.51 -4.10 25.93
C LYS A 461 30.02 -4.52 24.53
N PRO A 462 29.55 -3.60 23.68
CA PRO A 462 29.91 -3.79 22.27
C PRO A 462 30.41 -2.50 21.62
N ASN A 463 31.53 -2.63 20.90
CA ASN A 463 32.11 -1.63 20.01
C ASN A 463 31.30 -1.51 18.71
N GLN A 464 29.99 -1.33 18.79
CA GLN A 464 29.10 -1.42 17.64
C GLN A 464 28.06 -0.33 17.59
N PHE A 465 27.94 0.35 16.45
CA PHE A 465 26.75 1.12 16.12
C PHE A 465 25.65 0.19 15.60
N LYS A 466 24.48 0.25 16.25
CA LYS A 466 23.24 -0.34 15.71
C LYS A 466 22.38 0.75 15.12
N TYR A 467 21.92 0.53 13.89
CA TYR A 467 21.00 1.44 13.24
C TYR A 467 19.65 1.46 13.99
N ASN A 468 19.28 2.62 14.54
CA ASN A 468 18.02 2.78 15.26
C ASN A 468 16.86 2.96 14.26
N ILE A 469 16.16 1.87 13.98
CA ILE A 469 15.04 1.84 13.03
C ILE A 469 13.69 2.31 13.60
N SER A 470 13.63 2.83 14.84
CA SER A 470 12.35 3.15 15.50
C SER A 470 11.55 4.22 14.78
N ALA A 471 12.23 5.24 14.24
CA ALA A 471 11.60 6.32 13.50
C ALA A 471 11.06 5.83 12.15
N GLU A 472 11.82 5.01 11.41
CA GLU A 472 11.33 4.45 10.15
C GLU A 472 10.19 3.47 10.35
N LYS A 473 10.24 2.62 11.39
CA LYS A 473 9.12 1.73 11.75
C LYS A 473 7.85 2.53 12.01
N ALA A 474 7.94 3.59 12.81
CA ALA A 474 6.80 4.46 13.07
C ALA A 474 6.26 5.14 11.79
N LYS A 475 7.12 5.43 10.80
CA LYS A 475 6.69 5.97 9.50
C LYS A 475 5.95 4.91 8.68
N ILE A 476 6.47 3.69 8.61
CA ILE A 476 5.84 2.56 7.91
C ILE A 476 4.48 2.24 8.52
N ASP A 477 4.38 2.23 9.85
CA ASP A 477 3.12 1.94 10.54
C ASP A 477 2.03 2.98 10.21
N ARG A 478 2.39 4.26 10.13
CA ARG A 478 1.45 5.31 9.69
C ARG A 478 0.98 5.07 8.26
N GLN A 479 1.89 4.76 7.36
CA GLN A 479 1.58 4.48 5.95
C GLN A 479 0.70 3.24 5.81
N ARG A 480 0.98 2.18 6.58
CA ARG A 480 0.16 0.96 6.64
C ARG A 480 -1.26 1.24 7.14
N ASN A 481 -1.39 2.08 8.17
CA ASN A 481 -2.71 2.47 8.67
C ASN A 481 -3.50 3.30 7.65
N ALA A 482 -2.83 4.19 6.90
CA ALA A 482 -3.48 4.95 5.84
C ALA A 482 -4.00 4.04 4.71
N ILE A 483 -3.19 3.08 4.25
CA ILE A 483 -3.63 2.09 3.24
C ILE A 483 -4.80 1.25 3.77
N ARG A 484 -4.69 0.71 4.98
CA ARG A 484 -5.80 -0.04 5.59
C ARG A 484 -7.09 0.77 5.69
N SER A 485 -6.98 2.07 5.97
CA SER A 485 -8.15 2.96 6.03
C SER A 485 -8.80 3.18 4.67
N LEU A 486 -8.02 3.20 3.59
CA LEU A 486 -8.55 3.29 2.22
C LEU A 486 -9.21 1.98 1.80
N GLU A 487 -8.55 0.86 2.07
CA GLU A 487 -9.07 -0.47 1.75
C GLU A 487 -10.36 -0.76 2.51
N GLN A 488 -10.32 -0.67 3.83
CA GLN A 488 -11.41 -1.12 4.67
C GLN A 488 -12.46 -0.03 4.88
N GLY A 489 -12.14 1.23 4.59
CA GLY A 489 -12.95 2.39 4.99
C GLY A 489 -12.71 2.79 6.45
N CYS A 490 -13.14 4.00 6.82
CA CYS A 490 -12.79 4.65 8.09
C CYS A 490 -13.43 4.04 9.36
N PHE A 491 -14.31 3.02 9.25
CA PHE A 491 -15.20 2.60 10.34
C PHE A 491 -15.11 1.10 10.72
N THR A 492 -13.98 0.45 10.45
CA THR A 492 -13.74 -0.93 10.91
C THR A 492 -13.38 -0.98 12.39
N ALA A 493 -14.29 -1.55 13.19
CA ALA A 493 -13.93 -2.12 14.49
C ALA A 493 -13.38 -3.53 14.24
N ARG A 494 -12.15 -3.80 14.70
CA ARG A 494 -11.74 -5.17 15.05
C ARG A 494 -11.96 -5.39 16.52
#